data_AF-A0A423TG20-F1
#
_entry.id   AF-A0A423TG20-F1
#
_cell.length_a   1.000
_cell.length_b   1.000
_cell.length_c   1.000
_cell.angle_alpha   90.00
_cell.angle_beta   90.00
_cell.angle_gamma   90.00
#
_symmetry.space_group_name_H-M   'P 1'
#
loop_
_entity.id
_entity.type
_entity.pdbx_description
1 polymer ?
#
loop_
_entity_poly.entity_id
_entity_poly.type
_entity_poly.pdbx_seq_one_letter_code
_entity_poly.pdbx_strand_id
1 'polypeptide(L)'
;MADNKTKAAALKDEGNAALSAGNVQEAVNKYSEAIALDPENHVLYSNRSAAYAKMEKYHEALLDADKTVLYKPDWGKGYSRKGAALTYLGRLTEAVAAYEKGLQLDPNNQQLKDGLAECRAKRNPTRPSAVYYEMKDYEKCIAACEKAVEVGRENRADFKLIAKALTRIGNAYKSLKDYPKAKTFYEKSLSEHRTPETKEILSKAEEEKEKGTLLQEGRTIHSAIKHLHRAIPTEKPLTIPRSTATVLPATPSWLNSTWGLKDARSA
;
A
#
# COMPACT_ATOMS: atom_id res chain seq x y z
N MET A 1 15.61 48.84 -27.74
CA MET A 1 15.01 47.88 -26.78
C MET A 1 13.65 47.36 -27.23
N ALA A 2 12.73 48.19 -27.75
CA ALA A 2 11.44 47.71 -28.27
C ALA A 2 11.57 46.71 -29.43
N ASP A 3 12.52 46.97 -30.34
CA ASP A 3 12.79 46.11 -31.51
C ASP A 3 13.23 44.69 -31.12
N ASN A 4 14.13 44.55 -30.12
CA ASN A 4 14.58 43.24 -29.63
C ASN A 4 13.44 42.42 -29.00
N LYS A 5 12.52 43.05 -28.27
CA LYS A 5 11.37 42.35 -27.67
C LYS A 5 10.38 41.88 -28.73
N THR A 6 10.13 42.69 -29.75
CA THR A 6 9.31 42.29 -30.90
C THR A 6 9.94 41.13 -31.66
N LYS A 7 11.26 41.19 -31.90
CA LYS A 7 12.00 40.10 -32.54
C LYS A 7 12.01 38.82 -31.69
N ALA A 8 12.15 38.93 -30.38
CA ALA A 8 12.04 37.80 -29.46
C ALA A 8 10.64 37.17 -29.48
N ALA A 9 9.59 37.99 -29.58
CA ALA A 9 8.21 37.51 -29.71
C ALA A 9 8.00 36.73 -31.01
N ALA A 10 8.53 37.23 -32.14
CA ALA A 10 8.47 36.53 -33.43
C ALA A 10 9.20 35.17 -33.36
N LEU A 11 10.42 35.13 -32.81
CA LEU A 11 11.17 33.89 -32.62
C LEU A 11 10.45 32.89 -31.69
N LYS A 12 9.76 33.37 -30.66
CA LYS A 12 8.91 32.55 -29.80
C LYS A 12 7.74 31.95 -30.58
N ASP A 13 7.11 32.71 -31.47
CA ASP A 13 6.01 32.21 -32.31
C ASP A 13 6.51 31.20 -33.35
N GLU A 14 7.69 31.41 -33.95
CA GLU A 14 8.38 30.41 -34.78
C GLU A 14 8.69 29.14 -33.98
N GLY A 15 9.20 29.26 -32.76
CA GLY A 15 9.45 28.12 -31.87
C GLY A 15 8.18 27.35 -31.52
N ASN A 16 7.06 28.04 -31.30
CA ASN A 16 5.75 27.42 -31.07
C ASN A 16 5.25 26.66 -32.31
N ALA A 17 5.45 27.24 -33.50
CA ALA A 17 5.13 26.60 -34.77
C ALA A 17 5.97 25.34 -35.00
N ALA A 18 7.29 25.41 -34.76
CA ALA A 18 8.19 24.27 -34.83
C ALA A 18 7.80 23.16 -33.84
N LEU A 19 7.43 23.49 -32.59
CA LEU A 19 6.91 22.52 -31.62
C LEU A 19 5.63 21.83 -32.09
N SER A 20 4.76 22.57 -32.79
CA SER A 20 3.49 22.06 -33.31
C SER A 20 3.71 21.17 -34.54
N ALA A 21 4.75 21.45 -35.33
CA ALA A 21 5.22 20.62 -36.44
C ALA A 21 5.99 19.37 -35.99
N GLY A 22 6.29 19.22 -34.70
CA GLY A 22 7.07 18.09 -34.16
C GLY A 22 8.59 18.30 -34.20
N ASN A 23 9.07 19.43 -34.73
CA ASN A 23 10.49 19.79 -34.79
C ASN A 23 10.97 20.34 -33.44
N VAL A 24 11.08 19.48 -32.43
CA VAL A 24 11.37 19.90 -31.04
C VAL A 24 12.73 20.56 -30.89
N GLN A 25 13.76 20.06 -31.59
CA GLN A 25 15.11 20.64 -31.53
C GLN A 25 15.17 22.04 -32.16
N GLU A 26 14.45 22.26 -33.27
CA GLU A 26 14.37 23.57 -33.91
C GLU A 26 13.68 24.58 -32.97
N ALA A 27 12.60 24.17 -32.30
CA ALA A 27 11.94 25.01 -31.32
C ALA A 27 12.88 25.43 -30.16
N VAL A 28 13.69 24.51 -29.65
CA VAL A 28 14.70 24.82 -28.62
C VAL A 28 15.68 25.88 -29.11
N ASN A 29 16.12 25.78 -30.37
CA ASN A 29 17.04 26.76 -30.96
C ASN A 29 16.36 28.13 -31.04
N LYS A 30 15.13 28.19 -31.57
CA LYS A 30 14.34 29.44 -31.68
C LYS A 30 14.06 30.09 -30.33
N TYR A 31 13.73 29.32 -29.30
CA TYR A 31 13.59 29.87 -27.95
C TYR A 31 14.93 30.36 -27.39
N SER A 32 16.04 29.69 -27.70
CA SER A 32 17.36 30.12 -27.24
C SER A 32 17.80 31.43 -27.90
N GLU A 33 17.53 31.60 -29.19
CA GLU A 33 17.70 32.88 -29.89
C GLU A 33 16.80 33.97 -29.29
N ALA A 34 15.53 33.66 -28.99
CA ALA A 34 14.63 34.61 -28.35
C ALA A 34 15.13 35.02 -26.94
N ILE A 35 15.65 34.08 -26.15
CA ILE A 35 16.20 34.33 -24.81
C ILE A 35 17.45 35.22 -24.89
N ALA A 36 18.28 35.07 -25.92
CA ALA A 36 19.43 35.95 -26.12
C ALA A 36 19.02 37.42 -26.36
N LEU A 37 17.82 37.65 -26.90
CA LEU A 37 17.26 38.99 -27.13
C LEU A 37 16.46 39.54 -25.94
N ASP A 38 15.81 38.66 -25.17
CA ASP A 38 14.97 39.00 -24.01
C ASP A 38 15.20 38.01 -22.84
N PRO A 39 16.32 38.14 -22.10
CA PRO A 39 16.78 37.15 -21.14
C PRO A 39 15.98 37.07 -19.84
N GLU A 40 15.09 38.03 -19.57
CA GLU A 40 14.23 38.07 -18.37
C GLU A 40 12.82 37.52 -18.63
N ASN A 41 12.55 37.09 -19.87
CA ASN A 41 11.23 36.62 -20.25
C ASN A 41 10.96 35.18 -19.81
N HIS A 42 10.33 35.05 -18.65
CA HIS A 42 9.90 33.77 -18.07
C HIS A 42 9.11 32.86 -19.03
N VAL A 43 8.36 33.41 -20.01
CA VAL A 43 7.58 32.60 -20.96
C VAL A 43 8.50 31.81 -21.89
N LEU A 44 9.62 32.40 -22.32
CA LEU A 44 10.59 31.73 -23.19
C LEU A 44 11.24 30.54 -22.49
N TYR A 45 11.65 30.72 -21.23
CA TYR A 45 12.17 29.62 -20.41
C TYR A 45 11.12 28.54 -20.18
N SER A 46 9.86 28.89 -19.91
CA SER A 46 8.78 27.90 -19.77
C SER A 46 8.55 27.08 -21.04
N ASN A 47 8.59 27.73 -22.20
CA ASN A 47 8.40 27.06 -23.49
C ASN A 47 9.59 26.17 -23.84
N ARG A 48 10.82 26.63 -23.59
CA ARG A 48 12.02 25.83 -23.79
C ARG A 48 12.12 24.66 -22.80
N SER A 49 11.72 24.85 -21.55
CA SER A 49 11.57 23.79 -20.55
C SER A 49 10.61 22.70 -21.03
N ALA A 50 9.46 23.07 -21.59
CA ALA A 50 8.51 22.11 -22.16
C ALA A 50 9.09 21.37 -23.38
N ALA A 51 9.86 22.05 -24.22
CA ALA A 51 10.55 21.43 -25.35
C ALA A 51 11.63 20.43 -24.88
N TYR A 52 12.44 20.78 -23.88
CA TYR A 52 13.41 19.87 -23.29
C TYR A 52 12.75 18.64 -22.66
N ALA A 53 11.62 18.81 -21.97
CA ALA A 53 10.87 17.69 -21.41
C ALA A 53 10.36 16.73 -22.51
N LYS A 54 9.94 17.24 -23.68
CA LYS A 54 9.59 16.41 -24.85
C LYS A 54 10.78 15.64 -25.43
N MET A 55 11.99 16.14 -25.23
CA MET A 55 13.25 15.48 -25.64
C MET A 55 13.84 14.59 -24.53
N GLU A 56 13.11 14.38 -23.44
CA GLU A 56 13.58 13.63 -22.26
C GLU A 56 14.81 14.25 -21.55
N LYS A 57 15.13 15.51 -21.88
CA LYS A 57 16.21 16.30 -21.27
C LYS A 57 15.73 16.96 -19.98
N TYR A 58 15.42 16.13 -18.98
CA TYR A 58 14.70 16.59 -17.79
C TYR A 58 15.54 17.50 -16.87
N HIS A 59 16.87 17.36 -16.88
CA HIS A 59 17.77 18.24 -16.13
C HIS A 59 17.75 19.67 -16.69
N GLU A 60 17.85 19.82 -18.02
CA GLU A 60 17.77 21.10 -18.71
C GLU A 60 16.37 21.71 -18.59
N ALA A 61 15.33 20.87 -18.67
CA ALA A 61 13.96 21.29 -18.42
C ALA A 61 13.78 21.88 -17.01
N LEU A 62 14.40 21.28 -16.00
CA LEU A 62 14.37 21.78 -14.63
C LEU A 62 15.09 23.12 -14.48
N LEU A 63 16.29 23.28 -15.07
CA LEU A 63 17.04 24.53 -15.02
C LEU A 63 16.24 25.71 -15.60
N ASP A 64 15.56 25.50 -16.73
CA ASP A 64 14.70 26.51 -17.34
C ASP A 64 13.41 26.75 -16.53
N ALA A 65 12.84 25.71 -15.92
CA ALA A 65 11.70 25.87 -15.03
C ALA A 65 12.07 26.67 -13.77
N ASP A 66 13.28 26.47 -13.23
CA ASP A 66 13.82 27.25 -12.12
C ASP A 66 14.02 28.73 -12.50
N LYS A 67 14.55 29.01 -13.69
CA LYS A 67 14.62 30.38 -14.22
C LYS A 67 13.24 31.01 -14.41
N THR A 68 12.26 30.23 -14.86
CA THR A 68 10.88 30.70 -15.02
C THR A 68 10.30 31.20 -13.69
N VAL A 69 10.42 30.40 -12.62
CA VAL A 69 9.92 30.79 -11.29
C VAL A 69 10.78 31.84 -10.61
N LEU A 70 12.06 31.98 -10.99
CA LEU A 70 12.94 33.05 -10.52
C LEU A 70 12.49 34.41 -11.08
N TYR A 71 12.28 34.51 -12.39
CA TYR A 71 11.85 35.76 -13.04
C TYR A 71 10.39 36.09 -12.79
N LYS A 72 9.53 35.08 -12.62
CA LYS A 72 8.12 35.29 -12.32
C LYS A 72 7.60 34.32 -11.24
N PRO A 73 7.79 34.65 -9.95
CA PRO A 73 7.44 33.77 -8.83
C PRO A 73 5.94 33.65 -8.55
N ASP A 74 5.11 34.54 -9.10
CA ASP A 74 3.65 34.60 -8.96
C ASP A 74 2.90 33.84 -10.09
N TRP A 75 3.62 33.19 -11.00
CA TRP A 75 3.00 32.51 -12.15
C TRP A 75 2.89 31.00 -11.95
N GLY A 76 1.66 30.53 -11.69
CA GLY A 76 1.36 29.11 -11.43
C GLY A 76 1.88 28.13 -12.50
N LYS A 77 1.85 28.51 -13.79
CA LYS A 77 2.35 27.65 -14.89
C LYS A 77 3.85 27.35 -14.79
N GLY A 78 4.65 28.26 -14.24
CA GLY A 78 6.08 28.02 -14.02
C GLY A 78 6.32 26.87 -13.03
N TYR A 79 5.51 26.81 -11.98
CA TYR A 79 5.53 25.70 -11.02
C TYR A 79 5.04 24.39 -11.62
N SER A 80 4.09 24.42 -12.57
CA SER A 80 3.70 23.22 -13.33
C SER A 80 4.89 22.65 -14.12
N ARG A 81 5.71 23.50 -14.76
CA ARG A 81 6.93 23.07 -15.48
C ARG A 81 7.95 22.47 -14.53
N LYS A 82 8.19 23.13 -13.40
CA LYS A 82 9.13 22.66 -12.37
C LYS A 82 8.70 21.32 -11.79
N GLY A 83 7.42 21.18 -11.42
CA GLY A 83 6.86 19.94 -10.92
C GLY A 83 6.96 18.79 -11.92
N ALA A 84 6.71 19.06 -13.21
CA ALA A 84 6.81 18.04 -14.26
C ALA A 84 8.27 17.56 -14.42
N ALA A 85 9.22 18.48 -14.54
CA ALA A 85 10.64 18.13 -14.67
C ALA A 85 11.15 17.33 -13.46
N LEU A 86 10.81 17.75 -12.24
CA LEU A 86 11.16 17.02 -11.01
C LEU A 86 10.51 15.63 -10.93
N THR A 87 9.28 15.49 -11.44
CA THR A 87 8.58 14.19 -11.48
C THR A 87 9.31 13.21 -12.39
N TYR A 88 9.72 13.65 -13.58
CA TYR A 88 10.49 12.81 -14.50
C TYR A 88 11.91 12.50 -14.00
N LEU A 89 12.51 13.40 -13.21
CA LEU A 89 13.78 13.15 -12.52
C LEU A 89 13.65 12.25 -11.28
N GLY A 90 12.45 11.79 -10.92
CA GLY A 90 12.21 10.97 -9.72
C GLY A 90 12.32 11.74 -8.39
N ARG A 91 12.48 13.07 -8.44
CA ARG A 91 12.55 13.96 -7.26
C ARG A 91 11.15 14.29 -6.74
N LEU A 92 10.40 13.25 -6.40
CA LEU A 92 8.95 13.32 -6.15
C LEU A 92 8.57 14.21 -4.96
N THR A 93 9.40 14.28 -3.92
CA THR A 93 9.14 15.16 -2.76
C THR A 93 9.19 16.63 -3.15
N GLU A 94 10.18 17.01 -3.94
CA GLU A 94 10.34 18.39 -4.42
C GLU A 94 9.29 18.73 -5.49
N ALA A 95 8.94 17.76 -6.34
CA ALA A 95 7.85 17.91 -7.31
C ALA A 95 6.52 18.22 -6.61
N VAL A 96 6.16 17.48 -5.55
CA VAL A 96 4.96 17.77 -4.75
C VAL A 96 4.98 19.20 -4.19
N ALA A 97 6.11 19.63 -3.61
CA ALA A 97 6.25 20.98 -3.08
C ALA A 97 6.10 22.06 -4.17
N ALA A 98 6.65 21.82 -5.37
CA ALA A 98 6.50 22.72 -6.50
C ALA A 98 5.03 22.83 -6.95
N TYR A 99 4.33 21.71 -7.11
CA TYR A 99 2.91 21.71 -7.48
C TYR A 99 2.02 22.37 -6.43
N GLU A 100 2.27 22.11 -5.14
CA GLU A 100 1.54 22.74 -4.03
C GLU A 100 1.73 24.26 -4.03
N LYS A 101 2.95 24.75 -4.25
CA LYS A 101 3.21 26.18 -4.39
C LYS A 101 2.52 26.78 -5.62
N GLY A 102 2.47 26.05 -6.74
CA GLY A 102 1.69 26.44 -7.91
C GLY A 102 0.19 26.58 -7.60
N LEU A 103 -0.39 25.63 -6.85
CA LEU A 103 -1.80 25.66 -6.46
C LEU A 103 -2.12 26.74 -5.41
N GLN A 104 -1.14 27.18 -4.62
CA GLN A 104 -1.32 28.34 -3.74
C GLN A 104 -1.53 29.63 -4.57
N LEU A 105 -0.91 29.73 -5.74
CA LEU A 105 -1.02 30.88 -6.63
C LEU A 105 -2.25 30.78 -7.54
N ASP A 106 -2.55 29.58 -8.05
CA ASP A 106 -3.72 29.32 -8.90
C ASP A 106 -4.44 28.04 -8.43
N PRO A 107 -5.34 28.16 -7.44
CA PRO A 107 -6.04 27.00 -6.85
C PRO A 107 -6.97 26.26 -7.81
N ASN A 108 -7.38 26.90 -8.91
CA ASN A 108 -8.33 26.34 -9.87
C ASN A 108 -7.66 25.71 -11.09
N ASN A 109 -6.33 25.74 -11.15
CA ASN A 109 -5.58 25.17 -12.26
C ASN A 109 -5.67 23.63 -12.28
N GLN A 110 -6.37 23.10 -13.27
CA GLN A 110 -6.52 21.64 -13.40
C GLN A 110 -5.19 20.94 -13.67
N GLN A 111 -4.31 21.52 -14.48
CA GLN A 111 -3.00 20.93 -14.80
C GLN A 111 -2.12 20.77 -13.55
N LEU A 112 -2.16 21.73 -12.62
CA LEU A 112 -1.43 21.63 -11.35
C LEU A 112 -2.06 20.57 -10.44
N LYS A 113 -3.40 20.45 -10.40
CA LYS A 113 -4.10 19.41 -9.62
C LYS A 113 -3.75 18.01 -10.13
N ASP A 114 -3.81 17.82 -11.44
CA ASP A 114 -3.51 16.55 -12.10
C ASP A 114 -2.04 16.16 -11.89
N GLY A 115 -1.11 17.10 -12.10
CA GLY A 115 0.32 16.88 -11.86
C GLY A 115 0.62 16.57 -10.39
N LEU A 116 -0.02 17.25 -9.44
CA LEU A 116 0.11 16.94 -8.02
C LEU A 116 -0.42 15.54 -7.68
N ALA A 117 -1.58 15.17 -8.22
CA ALA A 117 -2.20 13.88 -7.99
C ALA A 117 -1.32 12.74 -8.54
N GLU A 118 -0.81 12.89 -9.77
CA GLU A 118 0.11 11.94 -10.39
C GLU A 118 1.40 11.81 -9.58
N CYS A 119 2.02 12.94 -9.21
CA CYS A 119 3.24 12.94 -8.43
C CYS A 119 3.05 12.30 -7.05
N ARG A 120 1.92 12.57 -6.37
CA ARG A 120 1.59 11.94 -5.08
C ARG A 120 1.34 10.44 -5.22
N ALA A 121 0.71 10.01 -6.32
CA ALA A 121 0.49 8.60 -6.62
C ALA A 121 1.83 7.87 -6.83
N LYS A 122 2.75 8.47 -7.60
CA LYS A 122 4.12 7.96 -7.77
C LYS A 122 4.90 7.94 -6.44
N ARG A 123 4.74 8.97 -5.60
CA ARG A 123 5.46 9.09 -4.32
C ARG A 123 4.99 8.08 -3.28
N ASN A 124 3.69 7.82 -3.22
CA ASN A 124 3.12 6.86 -2.28
C ASN A 124 2.07 5.99 -3.00
N PRO A 125 2.51 4.96 -3.72
CA PRO A 125 1.61 4.12 -4.48
C PRO A 125 0.71 3.27 -3.58
N THR A 126 1.05 3.14 -2.29
CA THR A 126 0.27 2.34 -1.32
C THR A 126 -1.01 3.02 -0.83
N ARG A 127 -1.24 4.30 -1.17
CA ARG A 127 -2.38 5.06 -0.63
C ARG A 127 -3.76 4.46 -0.99
N PRO A 128 -4.05 4.02 -2.23
CA PRO A 128 -5.34 3.41 -2.57
C PRO A 128 -5.62 2.13 -1.79
N SER A 129 -4.60 1.30 -1.55
CA SER A 129 -4.77 0.06 -0.79
C SER A 129 -5.21 0.28 0.66
N ALA A 130 -4.80 1.37 1.30
CA ALA A 130 -5.27 1.71 2.64
C ALA A 130 -6.78 1.99 2.66
N VAL A 131 -7.26 2.73 1.65
CA VAL A 131 -8.68 3.06 1.50
C VAL A 131 -9.52 1.79 1.29
N TYR A 132 -9.10 0.89 0.39
CA TYR A 132 -9.81 -0.37 0.17
C TYR A 132 -9.82 -1.27 1.42
N TYR A 133 -8.73 -1.29 2.17
CA TYR A 133 -8.67 -2.03 3.43
C TYR A 133 -9.69 -1.51 4.46
N GLU A 134 -9.81 -0.18 4.60
CA GLU A 134 -10.81 0.46 5.47
C GLU A 134 -12.25 0.19 5.01
N MET A 135 -12.46 0.15 3.69
CA MET A 135 -13.74 -0.24 3.07
C MET A 135 -14.06 -1.74 3.20
N LYS A 136 -13.15 -2.55 3.76
CA LYS A 136 -13.22 -4.03 3.86
C LYS A 136 -13.28 -4.74 2.50
N ASP A 137 -12.92 -4.05 1.42
CA ASP A 137 -12.75 -4.64 0.10
C ASP A 137 -11.33 -5.20 -0.03
N TYR A 138 -11.14 -6.40 0.52
CA TYR A 138 -9.81 -7.01 0.64
C TYR A 138 -9.22 -7.43 -0.70
N GLU A 139 -10.05 -7.82 -1.66
CA GLU A 139 -9.61 -8.22 -3.01
C GLU A 139 -9.02 -7.02 -3.77
N LYS A 140 -9.74 -5.89 -3.80
CA LYS A 140 -9.21 -4.65 -4.40
C LYS A 140 -8.00 -4.10 -3.64
N CYS A 141 -7.97 -4.27 -2.31
CA CYS A 141 -6.81 -3.91 -1.51
C CYS A 141 -5.55 -4.67 -1.93
N ILE A 142 -5.65 -5.99 -2.15
CA ILE A 142 -4.52 -6.83 -2.57
C ILE A 142 -4.04 -6.39 -3.95
N ALA A 143 -4.94 -6.30 -4.93
CA ALA A 143 -4.59 -5.86 -6.29
C ALA A 143 -3.94 -4.47 -6.31
N ALA A 144 -4.44 -3.53 -5.50
CA ALA A 144 -3.86 -2.20 -5.37
C ALA A 144 -2.47 -2.23 -4.71
N CYS A 145 -2.23 -3.12 -3.75
CA CYS A 145 -0.91 -3.29 -3.15
C CYS A 145 0.09 -3.92 -4.12
N GLU A 146 -0.32 -4.93 -4.90
CA GLU A 146 0.54 -5.58 -5.90
C GLU A 146 1.00 -4.57 -6.96
N LYS A 147 0.04 -3.82 -7.53
CA LYS A 147 0.36 -2.70 -8.42
C LYS A 147 1.27 -1.66 -7.75
N ALA A 148 1.09 -1.39 -6.47
CA ALA A 148 1.95 -0.47 -5.74
C ALA A 148 3.38 -0.98 -5.56
N VAL A 149 3.58 -2.29 -5.41
CA VAL A 149 4.90 -2.92 -5.35
C VAL A 149 5.57 -2.86 -6.73
N GLU A 150 4.84 -3.13 -7.81
CA GLU A 150 5.36 -3.01 -9.19
C GLU A 150 5.82 -1.59 -9.50
N VAL A 151 4.91 -0.61 -9.34
CA VAL A 151 5.22 0.81 -9.56
C VAL A 151 6.33 1.29 -8.62
N GLY A 152 6.34 0.81 -7.38
CA GLY A 152 7.39 1.12 -6.41
C GLY A 152 8.77 0.60 -6.87
N ARG A 153 8.84 -0.62 -7.39
CA ARG A 153 10.09 -1.23 -7.89
C ARG A 153 10.58 -0.56 -9.18
N GLU A 154 9.68 -0.25 -10.11
CA GLU A 154 9.99 0.48 -11.35
C GLU A 154 10.59 1.85 -11.06
N ASN A 155 9.99 2.59 -10.13
CA ASN A 155 10.43 3.94 -9.77
C ASN A 155 11.57 3.95 -8.73
N ARG A 156 12.14 2.79 -8.37
CA ARG A 156 13.16 2.64 -7.31
C ARG A 156 12.76 3.36 -6.01
N ALA A 157 11.50 3.23 -5.63
CA ALA A 157 10.97 3.78 -4.40
C ALA A 157 11.64 3.15 -3.17
N ASP A 158 11.59 3.85 -2.05
CA ASP A 158 12.14 3.40 -0.77
C ASP A 158 11.61 2.00 -0.40
N PHE A 159 12.52 1.08 -0.04
CA PHE A 159 12.21 -0.29 0.40
C PHE A 159 11.16 -0.33 1.52
N LYS A 160 11.12 0.70 2.37
CA LYS A 160 10.11 0.85 3.43
C LYS A 160 8.68 0.93 2.87
N LEU A 161 8.47 1.58 1.73
CA LEU A 161 7.16 1.68 1.09
C LEU A 161 6.73 0.33 0.49
N ILE A 162 7.67 -0.38 -0.14
CA ILE A 162 7.45 -1.72 -0.69
C ILE A 162 7.10 -2.70 0.44
N ALA A 163 7.89 -2.71 1.51
CA ALA A 163 7.62 -3.53 2.68
C ALA A 163 6.25 -3.22 3.31
N LYS A 164 5.87 -1.95 3.41
CA LYS A 164 4.56 -1.53 3.91
C LYS A 164 3.40 -2.04 3.04
N ALA A 165 3.56 -2.03 1.72
CA ALA A 165 2.56 -2.60 0.80
C ALA A 165 2.39 -4.11 1.03
N LEU A 166 3.50 -4.85 1.12
CA LEU A 166 3.51 -6.30 1.36
C LEU A 166 2.90 -6.66 2.73
N THR A 167 3.20 -5.90 3.78
CA THR A 167 2.57 -6.08 5.10
C THR A 167 1.05 -5.89 5.01
N ARG A 168 0.57 -4.93 4.20
CA ARG A 168 -0.86 -4.71 4.01
C ARG A 168 -1.54 -5.86 3.25
N ILE A 169 -0.87 -6.46 2.26
CA ILE A 169 -1.35 -7.69 1.61
C ILE A 169 -1.50 -8.81 2.65
N GLY A 170 -0.49 -9.00 3.51
CA GLY A 170 -0.55 -9.98 4.60
C GLY A 170 -1.74 -9.72 5.53
N ASN A 171 -1.98 -8.46 5.90
CA ASN A 171 -3.13 -8.08 6.73
C ASN A 171 -4.47 -8.34 6.04
N ALA A 172 -4.58 -8.13 4.72
CA ALA A 172 -5.79 -8.43 3.96
C ALA A 172 -6.08 -9.94 3.94
N TYR A 173 -5.07 -10.78 3.69
CA TYR A 173 -5.23 -12.24 3.76
C TYR A 173 -5.55 -12.74 5.17
N LYS A 174 -4.97 -12.12 6.21
CA LYS A 174 -5.34 -12.41 7.60
C LYS A 174 -6.83 -12.12 7.86
N SER A 175 -7.34 -10.98 7.37
CA SER A 175 -8.78 -10.66 7.47
C SER A 175 -9.67 -11.64 6.71
N LEU A 176 -9.17 -12.23 5.61
CA LEU A 176 -9.82 -13.31 4.86
C LEU A 176 -9.64 -14.70 5.49
N LYS A 177 -8.93 -14.81 6.62
CA LYS A 177 -8.56 -16.07 7.30
C LYS A 177 -7.69 -17.02 6.47
N ASP A 178 -7.05 -16.52 5.41
CA ASP A 178 -6.04 -17.25 4.65
C ASP A 178 -4.66 -17.01 5.29
N TYR A 179 -4.46 -17.61 6.46
CA TYR A 179 -3.22 -17.49 7.23
C TYR A 179 -1.97 -18.02 6.49
N PRO A 180 -2.03 -19.10 5.69
CA PRO A 180 -0.88 -19.54 4.89
C PRO A 180 -0.38 -18.45 3.93
N LYS A 181 -1.28 -17.82 3.15
CA LYS A 181 -0.86 -16.73 2.26
C LYS A 181 -0.40 -15.52 3.05
N ALA A 182 -1.09 -15.16 4.14
CA ALA A 182 -0.69 -14.04 4.99
C ALA A 182 0.77 -14.16 5.45
N LYS A 183 1.18 -15.34 5.95
CA LYS A 183 2.56 -15.64 6.35
C LYS A 183 3.56 -15.36 5.23
N THR A 184 3.33 -15.88 4.02
CA THR A 184 4.26 -15.69 2.90
C THR A 184 4.48 -14.21 2.57
N PHE A 185 3.44 -13.37 2.67
CA PHE A 185 3.57 -11.94 2.41
C PHE A 185 4.23 -11.17 3.55
N TYR A 186 4.05 -11.58 4.80
CA TYR A 186 4.82 -11.03 5.91
C TYR A 186 6.31 -11.38 5.81
N GLU A 187 6.65 -12.62 5.43
CA GLU A 187 8.04 -13.03 5.19
C GLU A 187 8.66 -12.24 4.03
N LYS A 188 7.94 -12.10 2.90
CA LYS A 188 8.35 -11.23 1.79
C LYS A 188 8.57 -9.79 2.26
N SER A 189 7.66 -9.24 3.06
CA SER A 189 7.82 -7.89 3.62
C SER A 189 9.09 -7.77 4.47
N LEU A 190 9.37 -8.74 5.33
CA LEU A 190 10.56 -8.77 6.19
C LEU A 190 11.87 -8.94 5.39
N SER A 191 11.81 -9.57 4.22
CA SER A 191 12.95 -9.67 3.30
C SER A 191 13.30 -8.33 2.63
N GLU A 192 12.30 -7.48 2.38
CA GLU A 192 12.49 -6.15 1.79
C GLU A 192 12.95 -5.13 2.85
N HIS A 193 12.28 -5.09 4.01
CA HIS A 193 12.67 -4.24 5.13
C HIS A 193 12.23 -4.85 6.46
N ARG A 194 13.20 -5.19 7.32
CA ARG A 194 12.94 -5.82 8.61
C ARG A 194 12.45 -4.80 9.64
N THR A 195 11.14 -4.79 9.88
CA THR A 195 10.48 -4.00 10.93
C THR A 195 10.09 -4.88 12.13
N PRO A 196 10.26 -4.40 13.39
CA PRO A 196 9.81 -5.15 14.56
C PRO A 196 8.30 -5.38 14.56
N GLU A 197 7.51 -4.42 14.07
CA GLU A 197 6.05 -4.52 14.02
C GLU A 197 5.59 -5.68 13.12
N THR A 198 6.23 -5.87 11.97
CA THR A 198 5.87 -6.96 11.04
C THR A 198 6.25 -8.33 11.60
N LYS A 199 7.29 -8.43 12.44
CA LYS A 199 7.61 -9.68 13.15
C LYS A 199 6.53 -10.05 14.16
N GLU A 200 6.05 -9.09 14.94
CA GLU A 200 4.96 -9.34 15.89
C GLU A 200 3.67 -9.76 15.18
N ILE A 201 3.35 -9.11 14.05
CA ILE A 201 2.17 -9.47 13.24
C ILE A 201 2.32 -10.89 12.68
N LEU A 202 3.52 -11.27 12.22
CA LEU A 202 3.80 -12.62 11.74
C LEU A 202 3.59 -13.67 12.84
N SER A 203 4.16 -13.46 14.04
CA SER A 203 3.99 -14.37 15.18
C SER A 203 2.51 -14.57 15.52
N LYS A 204 1.74 -13.48 15.57
CA LYS A 204 0.28 -13.54 15.83
C LYS A 204 -0.46 -14.33 14.75
N ALA A 205 -0.10 -14.14 13.48
CA ALA A 205 -0.72 -14.88 12.38
C ALA A 205 -0.39 -16.39 12.42
N GLU A 206 0.78 -16.77 12.91
CA GLU A 206 1.17 -18.17 13.11
C GLU A 206 0.37 -18.82 14.24
N GLU A 207 0.21 -18.14 15.37
CA GLU A 207 -0.62 -18.62 16.48
C GLU A 207 -2.09 -18.81 16.07
N GLU A 208 -2.66 -17.88 15.30
CA GLU A 208 -4.04 -17.99 14.80
C GLU A 208 -4.22 -19.16 13.83
N LYS A 209 -3.21 -19.41 12.98
CA LYS A 209 -3.19 -20.58 12.10
C LYS A 209 -3.21 -21.88 12.91
N GLU A 210 -2.34 -21.99 13.91
CA GLU A 210 -2.22 -23.18 14.75
C GLU A 210 -3.51 -23.44 15.55
N LYS A 211 -4.11 -22.38 16.13
CA LYS A 211 -5.43 -22.49 16.77
C LYS A 211 -6.50 -22.98 15.80
N GLY A 212 -6.48 -22.50 14.55
CA GLY A 212 -7.40 -22.92 13.50
C GLY A 212 -7.26 -24.41 13.13
N THR A 213 -6.03 -24.90 12.99
CA THR A 213 -5.76 -26.32 12.68
C THR A 213 -6.17 -27.24 13.83
N LEU A 214 -5.84 -26.86 15.07
CA LEU A 214 -6.22 -27.63 16.27
C LEU A 214 -7.75 -27.74 16.43
N LEU A 215 -8.49 -26.66 16.16
CA LEU A 215 -9.96 -26.68 16.17
C LEU A 215 -10.55 -27.56 15.07
N GLN A 216 -9.89 -27.64 13.92
CA GLN A 216 -10.32 -28.51 12.82
C GLN A 216 -10.05 -29.98 13.16
N GLU A 217 -8.87 -30.30 13.66
CA GLU A 217 -8.49 -31.64 14.12
C GLU A 217 -9.43 -32.12 15.23
N GLY A 218 -9.70 -31.28 16.24
CA GLY A 218 -10.64 -31.60 17.31
C GLY A 218 -12.07 -31.89 16.82
N ARG A 219 -12.57 -31.13 15.85
CA ARG A 219 -13.87 -31.40 15.21
C ARG A 219 -13.88 -32.72 14.44
N THR A 220 -12.78 -33.03 13.77
CA THR A 220 -12.63 -34.28 12.99
C THR A 220 -12.60 -35.48 13.92
N ILE A 221 -11.84 -35.41 15.02
CA ILE A 221 -11.77 -36.42 16.08
C ILE A 221 -13.15 -36.60 16.72
N HIS A 222 -13.84 -35.51 17.08
CA HIS A 222 -15.18 -35.58 17.68
C HIS A 222 -16.19 -36.27 16.74
N SER A 223 -16.15 -35.95 15.45
CA SER A 223 -16.99 -36.62 14.45
C SER A 223 -16.66 -38.11 14.33
N ALA A 224 -15.37 -38.48 14.33
CA ALA A 224 -14.92 -39.87 14.28
C ALA A 224 -15.40 -40.67 15.51
N ILE A 225 -15.30 -40.10 16.71
CA ILE A 225 -15.80 -40.71 17.95
C ILE A 225 -17.31 -40.95 17.87
N LYS A 226 -18.08 -39.98 17.35
CA LYS A 226 -19.53 -40.12 17.18
C LYS A 226 -19.90 -41.25 16.21
N HIS A 227 -19.14 -41.42 15.13
CA HIS A 227 -19.32 -42.54 14.20
C HIS A 227 -18.98 -43.88 14.84
N LEU A 228 -17.88 -43.96 15.60
CA LEU A 228 -17.49 -45.16 16.33
C LEU A 228 -18.56 -45.57 17.36
N HIS A 229 -19.06 -44.65 18.19
CA HIS A 229 -20.13 -44.94 19.15
C HIS A 229 -21.41 -45.47 18.50
N ARG A 230 -21.75 -45.00 17.29
CA ARG A 230 -22.93 -45.47 16.56
C ARG A 230 -22.73 -46.85 15.91
N ALA A 231 -21.48 -47.24 15.66
CA ALA A 231 -21.11 -48.52 15.07
C ALA A 231 -20.97 -49.64 16.12
N ILE A 232 -20.84 -49.29 17.42
CA ILE A 232 -20.87 -50.28 18.51
C ILE A 232 -22.32 -50.80 18.60
N PRO A 233 -22.57 -52.10 18.32
CA PRO A 233 -23.87 -52.69 18.57
C PRO A 233 -24.13 -52.57 20.06
N THR A 234 -25.27 -51.99 20.46
CA THR A 234 -25.69 -52.02 21.86
C THR A 234 -25.88 -53.47 22.24
N GLU A 235 -24.89 -54.09 22.89
CA GLU A 235 -25.07 -55.41 23.47
C GLU A 235 -26.25 -55.32 24.43
N LYS A 236 -27.28 -56.13 24.17
CA LYS A 236 -28.41 -56.27 25.09
C LYS A 236 -27.83 -56.56 26.48
N PRO A 237 -28.31 -55.89 27.53
CA PRO A 237 -27.81 -56.14 28.88
C PRO A 237 -27.93 -57.63 29.17
N LEU A 238 -26.80 -58.27 29.50
CA LEU A 238 -26.74 -59.65 29.94
C LEU A 238 -27.67 -59.79 31.15
N THR A 239 -28.81 -60.43 30.93
CA THR A 239 -29.72 -60.86 31.99
C THR A 239 -29.00 -61.95 32.78
N ILE A 240 -28.38 -61.56 33.89
CA ILE A 240 -27.84 -62.49 34.88
C ILE A 240 -29.05 -63.18 35.54
N PRO A 241 -29.22 -64.51 35.44
CA PRO A 241 -30.30 -65.19 36.14
C PRO A 241 -30.10 -65.04 37.64
N ARG A 242 -31.17 -64.63 38.32
CA ARG A 242 -31.24 -64.43 39.77
C ARG A 242 -31.07 -65.80 40.45
N SER A 243 -29.84 -66.14 40.82
CA SER A 243 -29.56 -67.31 41.66
C SER A 243 -30.32 -67.14 42.98
N THR A 244 -31.06 -68.18 43.35
CA THR A 244 -31.88 -68.25 44.54
C THR A 244 -31.08 -67.85 45.78
N ALA A 245 -31.61 -66.86 46.50
CA ALA A 245 -31.06 -66.39 47.76
C ALA A 245 -31.11 -67.52 48.81
N THR A 246 -29.97 -68.14 49.07
CA THR A 246 -29.75 -68.85 50.34
C THR A 246 -29.62 -67.78 51.42
N VAL A 247 -30.56 -67.78 52.36
CA VAL A 247 -30.59 -66.88 53.52
C VAL A 247 -29.33 -67.10 54.36
N LEU A 248 -28.42 -66.13 54.36
CA LEU A 248 -27.36 -66.02 55.36
C LEU A 248 -27.92 -65.26 56.59
N PRO A 249 -27.59 -65.69 57.82
CA PRO A 249 -28.10 -65.06 59.02
C PRO A 249 -27.51 -63.66 59.23
N ALA A 250 -28.31 -62.80 59.87
CA ALA A 250 -28.05 -61.40 60.11
C ALA A 250 -26.70 -61.12 60.79
N THR A 251 -25.96 -60.16 60.26
CA THR A 251 -24.76 -59.61 60.90
C THR A 251 -25.13 -58.58 61.99
N PRO A 252 -24.39 -58.48 63.11
CA PRO A 252 -24.76 -57.62 64.24
C PRO A 252 -24.50 -56.12 64.00
N SER A 253 -25.28 -55.28 64.70
CA SER A 253 -25.51 -53.85 64.48
C SER A 253 -24.44 -52.86 64.99
N TRP A 254 -23.14 -53.09 64.81
CA TRP A 254 -22.10 -52.24 65.42
C TRP A 254 -21.18 -51.48 64.47
N LEU A 255 -21.62 -51.18 63.24
CA LEU A 255 -20.88 -50.31 62.30
C LEU A 255 -21.74 -49.12 61.86
N ASN A 256 -22.13 -48.30 62.83
CA ASN A 256 -22.52 -46.92 62.58
C ASN A 256 -21.35 -46.03 63.07
N SER A 257 -20.46 -45.67 62.16
CA SER A 257 -19.40 -44.69 62.42
C SER A 257 -19.27 -43.80 61.19
N THR A 258 -19.95 -42.68 61.27
CA THR A 258 -19.91 -41.52 60.39
C THR A 258 -18.48 -41.08 60.10
N TRP A 259 -18.04 -41.19 58.84
CA TRP A 259 -16.88 -40.45 58.34
C TRP A 259 -17.39 -39.28 57.48
N GLY A 260 -17.11 -38.07 57.97
CA GLY A 260 -17.57 -36.81 57.42
C GLY A 260 -16.88 -36.45 56.10
N LEU A 261 -17.69 -36.01 55.15
CA LEU A 261 -17.26 -35.22 53.99
C LEU A 261 -17.42 -33.74 54.36
N LYS A 262 -16.29 -33.05 54.59
CA LYS A 262 -16.26 -31.59 54.62
C LYS A 262 -15.90 -31.07 53.23
N ASP A 263 -16.73 -30.13 52.78
CA ASP A 263 -16.59 -29.33 51.57
C ASP A 263 -15.22 -28.64 51.47
N ALA A 264 -14.63 -28.68 50.28
CA ALA A 264 -13.53 -27.83 49.87
C ALA A 264 -14.04 -26.79 48.86
N ARG A 265 -14.37 -25.60 49.36
CA ARG A 265 -14.38 -24.35 48.58
C ARG A 265 -13.45 -23.35 49.27
N SER A 266 -12.92 -22.43 48.46
CA SER A 266 -12.05 -21.27 48.76
C SER A 266 -10.54 -21.52 48.92
N ALA A 267 -9.80 -21.27 47.84
CA ALA A 267 -8.83 -20.18 47.72
C ALA A 267 -8.57 -19.92 46.22
#